data_AF-A0A6J6ZWU8-F1
#
_entry.id   AF-A0A6J6ZWU8-F1
#
_cell.length_a   1.000
_cell.length_b   1.000
_cell.length_c   1.000
_cell.angle_alpha   90.00
_cell.angle_beta   90.00
_cell.angle_gamma   90.00
#
_symmetry.space_group_name_H-M   'P 1'
#
loop_
_entity.id
_entity.type
_entity.pdbx_description
1 polymer ?
#
loop_
_entity_poly.entity_id
_entity_poly.type
_entity_poly.pdbx_seq_one_letter_code
_entity_poly.pdbx_strand_id
1 'polypeptide(L)'
;MSALKQIALAGPGLKKQGIVVVQVFLIGLFTFVELTLRSGVGILTGLALLVAFFGGIRCGRPGTTYVAVVTPPLAFAAIAGFWILILDSFRPSRVGIDFIAALASEAPFLIIGALYGWYIFLNARAKNKPSKARRTD
;
A
#
# COMPACT_ATOMS: atom_id res chain seq x y z
N MET A 1 26.53 1.68 -8.20
CA MET A 1 25.34 2.42 -7.74
C MET A 1 24.37 2.54 -8.92
N SER A 2 23.24 1.85 -8.88
CA SER A 2 22.07 2.22 -9.71
C SER A 2 20.89 2.16 -8.75
N ALA A 3 20.77 3.25 -7.98
CA ALA A 3 19.63 3.50 -7.14
C ALA A 3 18.52 3.97 -8.08
N LEU A 4 17.37 3.30 -8.04
CA LEU A 4 16.13 3.84 -8.61
C LEU A 4 16.05 5.31 -8.21
N LYS A 5 16.16 6.23 -9.18
CA LYS A 5 16.15 7.68 -8.98
C LYS A 5 14.94 8.01 -8.11
N GLN A 6 15.19 8.32 -6.83
CA GLN A 6 14.13 8.79 -5.96
C GLN A 6 13.58 10.05 -6.61
N ILE A 7 12.25 10.18 -6.62
CA ILE A 7 11.66 11.50 -6.78
C ILE A 7 12.18 12.26 -5.56
N ALA A 8 13.15 13.14 -5.78
CA ALA A 8 13.80 13.89 -4.72
C ALA A 8 12.74 14.84 -4.15
N LEU A 9 12.00 14.39 -3.14
CA LEU A 9 11.43 15.30 -2.16
C LEU A 9 12.59 16.17 -1.68
N ALA A 10 12.40 17.49 -1.65
CA ALA A 10 13.39 18.42 -1.16
C ALA A 10 13.58 18.20 0.36
N GLY A 11 14.35 17.17 0.75
CA GLY A 11 14.59 16.80 2.15
C GLY A 11 14.81 15.31 2.40
N PRO A 12 15.12 14.93 3.66
CA PRO A 12 15.20 13.53 4.08
C PRO A 12 13.81 12.92 3.94
N GLY A 13 13.61 12.03 2.96
CA GLY A 13 12.32 11.40 2.63
C GLY A 13 11.53 10.83 3.82
N LEU A 14 10.28 10.44 3.58
CA LEU A 14 9.29 10.14 4.61
C LEU A 14 9.76 9.07 5.60
N LYS A 15 9.51 9.34 6.90
CA LYS A 15 9.60 8.37 8.00
C LYS A 15 8.49 7.32 7.89
N LYS A 16 8.63 6.21 8.62
CA LYS A 16 7.63 5.11 8.67
C LYS A 16 6.20 5.63 8.92
N GLN A 17 6.02 6.48 9.93
CA GLN A 17 4.71 7.06 10.27
C GLN A 17 4.15 7.92 9.14
N GLY A 18 4.98 8.76 8.50
CA GLY A 18 4.54 9.61 7.41
C GLY A 18 4.06 8.81 6.20
N ILE A 19 4.73 7.71 5.87
CA ILE A 19 4.28 6.79 4.80
C ILE A 19 2.91 6.22 5.13
N VAL A 20 2.73 5.75 6.37
CA VAL A 20 1.46 5.17 6.80
C VAL A 20 0.32 6.16 6.68
N VAL A 21 0.52 7.38 7.20
CA VAL A 21 -0.51 8.43 7.15
C VAL A 21 -0.90 8.76 5.72
N VAL A 22 0.08 8.95 4.83
CA VAL A 22 -0.19 9.30 3.42
C VAL A 22 -0.90 8.16 2.69
N GLN A 23 -0.47 6.91 2.88
CA GLN A 23 -1.10 5.77 2.21
C GLN A 23 -2.52 5.53 2.72
N VAL A 24 -2.73 5.56 4.03
CA VAL A 24 -4.06 5.40 4.64
C VAL A 24 -4.99 6.53 4.21
N PHE A 25 -4.50 7.77 4.19
CA PHE A 25 -5.30 8.92 3.76
C PHE A 25 -5.71 8.81 2.29
N LEU A 26 -4.76 8.50 1.40
CA LEU A 26 -5.03 8.36 -0.03
C LEU A 26 -6.05 7.24 -0.29
N ILE A 27 -5.80 6.04 0.26
CA ILE A 27 -6.68 4.88 0.10
C ILE A 27 -8.05 5.18 0.72
N GLY A 28 -8.06 5.76 1.93
CA GLY A 28 -9.23 6.22 2.65
C GLY A 28 -10.15 7.09 1.82
N LEU A 29 -9.58 8.13 1.20
CA LEU A 29 -10.30 9.10 0.41
C LEU A 29 -10.93 8.47 -0.84
N PHE A 30 -10.17 7.71 -1.62
CA PHE A 30 -10.70 7.11 -2.86
C PHE A 30 -11.71 5.99 -2.58
N THR A 31 -11.47 5.17 -1.56
CA THR A 31 -12.41 4.14 -1.12
C THR A 31 -13.73 4.77 -0.68
N PHE A 32 -13.67 5.85 0.11
CA PHE A 32 -14.86 6.58 0.55
C PHE A 32 -15.67 7.15 -0.63
N VAL A 33 -14.99 7.82 -1.57
CA VAL A 33 -15.62 8.42 -2.75
C VAL A 33 -16.28 7.37 -3.62
N GLU A 34 -15.59 6.26 -3.92
CA GLU A 34 -16.16 5.20 -4.75
C GLU A 34 -17.32 4.47 -4.05
N LEU A 35 -17.20 4.15 -2.77
CA LEU A 35 -18.29 3.53 -2.02
C LEU A 35 -19.54 4.42 -1.96
N THR A 36 -19.36 5.73 -1.80
CA THR A 36 -20.48 6.68 -1.71
C THR A 36 -21.15 6.91 -3.07
N LEU A 37 -20.39 6.90 -4.18
CA LEU A 37 -20.91 7.20 -5.51
C LEU A 37 -21.37 5.95 -6.29
N ARG A 38 -20.75 4.79 -6.07
CA ARG A 38 -20.95 3.57 -6.86
C ARG A 38 -21.37 2.37 -6.02
N SER A 39 -21.54 2.52 -4.71
CA SER A 39 -21.85 1.41 -3.78
C SER A 39 -20.87 0.25 -3.87
N GLY A 40 -19.62 0.52 -4.28
CA GLY A 40 -18.58 -0.47 -4.47
C GLY A 40 -17.25 0.20 -4.80
N VAL A 41 -16.15 -0.53 -4.60
CA VAL A 41 -14.80 -0.09 -4.98
C VAL A 41 -14.42 -0.63 -6.36
N GLY A 42 -13.60 0.13 -7.07
CA GLY A 42 -13.07 -0.28 -8.35
C GLY A 42 -11.85 0.53 -8.76
N ILE A 43 -11.80 0.87 -10.05
CA ILE A 43 -10.55 1.28 -10.67
C ILE A 43 -9.89 2.51 -10.04
N LEU A 44 -10.64 3.46 -9.45
CA LEU A 44 -10.01 4.62 -8.80
C LEU A 44 -9.31 4.20 -7.51
N THR A 45 -9.93 3.34 -6.71
CA THR A 45 -9.30 2.77 -5.51
C THR A 45 -8.11 1.90 -5.88
N GLY A 46 -8.21 1.11 -6.94
CA GLY A 46 -7.11 0.28 -7.45
C GLY A 46 -5.91 1.08 -7.93
N LEU A 47 -6.15 2.19 -8.65
CA LEU A 47 -5.09 3.11 -9.03
C LEU A 47 -4.49 3.82 -7.81
N ALA A 48 -5.32 4.22 -6.85
CA ALA A 48 -4.85 4.80 -5.58
C ALA A 48 -3.95 3.82 -4.81
N LEU A 49 -4.29 2.52 -4.80
CA LEU A 49 -3.46 1.47 -4.23
C LEU A 49 -2.09 1.40 -4.89
N LEU A 50 -2.04 1.35 -6.23
CA LEU A 50 -0.77 1.33 -6.97
C LEU A 50 0.06 2.59 -6.71
N VAL A 51 -0.57 3.75 -6.67
CA VAL A 51 0.08 5.03 -6.32
C VAL A 51 0.59 4.99 -4.88
N ALA A 52 -0.16 4.41 -3.93
CA ALA A 52 0.25 4.25 -2.55
C ALA A 52 1.48 3.32 -2.43
N PHE A 53 1.50 2.18 -3.13
CA PHE A 53 2.67 1.29 -3.19
C PHE A 53 3.89 2.03 -3.77
N PHE A 54 3.73 2.64 -4.94
CA PHE A 54 4.82 3.32 -5.63
C PHE A 54 5.33 4.53 -4.83
N GLY A 55 4.43 5.39 -4.40
CA GLY A 55 4.70 6.59 -3.63
C GLY A 55 5.37 6.27 -2.30
N GLY A 56 4.87 5.28 -1.55
CA GLY A 56 5.47 4.87 -0.27
C GLY A 56 6.91 4.38 -0.43
N ILE A 57 7.21 3.64 -1.50
CA ILE A 57 8.56 3.11 -1.77
C ILE A 57 9.50 4.22 -2.23
N ARG A 58 9.04 5.13 -3.10
CA ARG A 58 9.90 6.18 -3.68
C ARG A 58 10.12 7.36 -2.73
N CYS A 59 9.08 7.77 -2.02
CA CYS A 59 9.13 8.89 -1.09
C CYS A 59 9.73 8.49 0.27
N GLY A 60 9.82 7.19 0.59
CA GLY A 60 10.35 6.69 1.85
C GLY A 60 11.88 6.72 1.97
N ARG A 61 12.38 6.90 3.19
CA ARG A 61 13.82 6.77 3.50
C ARG A 61 14.28 5.29 3.42
N PRO A 62 15.56 4.99 3.14
CA PRO A 62 16.08 3.62 3.26
C PRO A 62 15.68 2.97 4.60
N GLY A 63 15.13 1.75 4.54
CA GLY A 63 14.62 1.02 5.70
C GLY A 63 13.12 1.17 5.96
N THR A 64 12.40 2.00 5.22
CA THR A 64 10.93 2.12 5.32
C THR A 64 10.15 1.28 4.30
N THR A 65 10.84 0.64 3.35
CA THR A 65 10.22 -0.12 2.25
C THR A 65 9.28 -1.22 2.75
N TYR A 66 9.61 -1.91 3.84
CA TYR A 66 8.71 -2.92 4.42
C TYR A 66 7.34 -2.32 4.80
N VAL A 67 7.34 -1.17 5.48
CA VAL A 67 6.11 -0.48 5.87
C VAL A 67 5.34 -0.03 4.62
N ALA A 68 6.04 0.53 3.64
CA ALA A 68 5.41 0.98 2.39
C ALA A 68 4.71 -0.15 1.61
N VAL A 69 5.15 -1.41 1.75
CA VAL A 69 4.58 -2.56 1.05
C VAL A 69 3.44 -3.22 1.84
N VAL A 70 3.54 -3.25 3.17
CA VAL A 70 2.55 -3.92 4.02
C VAL A 70 1.36 -3.01 4.33
N THR A 71 1.58 -1.70 4.35
CA THR A 71 0.52 -0.75 4.72
C THR A 71 -0.62 -0.67 3.71
N PRO A 72 -0.42 -0.61 2.37
CA PRO A 72 -1.56 -0.48 1.45
C PRO A 72 -2.62 -1.60 1.57
N PRO A 73 -2.25 -2.91 1.65
CA PRO A 73 -3.22 -3.97 1.90
C PRO A 73 -3.96 -3.84 3.24
N LEU A 74 -3.23 -3.52 4.31
CA LEU A 74 -3.82 -3.37 5.65
C LEU A 74 -4.74 -2.13 5.73
N ALA A 75 -4.31 -1.03 5.14
CA ALA A 75 -5.05 0.21 5.08
C ALA A 75 -6.35 0.02 4.30
N PHE A 76 -6.30 -0.62 3.13
CA PHE A 76 -7.49 -0.90 2.34
C PHE A 76 -8.47 -1.81 3.07
N ALA A 77 -8.00 -2.92 3.64
CA ALA A 77 -8.88 -3.83 4.39
C ALA A 77 -9.56 -3.12 5.57
N ALA A 78 -8.83 -2.31 6.34
CA ALA A 78 -9.39 -1.57 7.47
C ALA A 78 -10.39 -0.48 7.00
N ILE A 79 -10.03 0.29 5.98
CA ILE A 79 -10.85 1.39 5.46
C ILE A 79 -12.12 0.87 4.79
N ALA A 80 -12.02 -0.14 3.93
CA ALA A 80 -13.16 -0.72 3.24
C ALA A 80 -14.13 -1.33 4.26
N GLY A 81 -13.63 -2.10 5.23
CA GLY A 81 -14.46 -2.66 6.30
C GLY A 81 -15.14 -1.58 7.13
N PHE A 82 -14.41 -0.52 7.50
CA PHE A 82 -14.95 0.61 8.25
C PHE A 82 -16.08 1.33 7.51
N TRP A 83 -15.88 1.67 6.23
CA TRP A 83 -16.88 2.39 5.44
C TRP A 83 -18.10 1.54 5.12
N ILE A 84 -17.90 0.27 4.74
CA ILE A 84 -19.02 -0.65 4.47
C ILE A 84 -19.87 -0.82 5.74
N LEU A 85 -19.24 -0.99 6.91
CA LEU A 85 -19.96 -1.08 8.18
C LEU A 85 -20.83 0.15 8.48
N ILE A 86 -20.32 1.35 8.19
CA ILE A 86 -21.04 2.61 8.45
C ILE A 86 -22.17 2.83 7.42
N LEU A 87 -21.92 2.53 6.15
CA LEU A 87 -22.85 2.82 5.06
C LEU A 87 -24.02 1.81 4.99
N ASP A 88 -23.81 0.54 5.38
CA ASP A 88 -24.81 -0.53 5.26
C ASP A 88 -25.88 -0.60 6.36
N SER A 89 -25.99 0.44 7.20
CA SER A 89 -27.06 0.58 8.21
C SER A 89 -27.30 -0.67 9.08
N PHE A 90 -26.23 -1.42 9.41
CA PHE A 90 -26.27 -2.64 10.23
C PHE A 90 -27.06 -3.82 9.63
N ARG A 91 -26.90 -4.12 8.33
CA ARG A 91 -27.31 -5.43 7.76
C ARG A 91 -26.10 -6.38 7.78
N PRO A 92 -25.89 -7.21 8.84
CA PRO A 92 -24.63 -7.93 9.02
C PRO A 92 -24.37 -8.95 7.91
N SER A 93 -25.43 -9.46 7.28
CA SER A 93 -25.36 -10.39 6.16
C SER A 93 -24.83 -9.77 4.87
N ARG A 94 -24.95 -8.45 4.67
CA ARG A 94 -24.41 -7.76 3.49
C ARG A 94 -22.99 -7.27 3.70
N VAL A 95 -22.69 -6.76 4.88
CA VAL A 95 -21.35 -6.21 5.23
C VAL A 95 -20.23 -7.19 4.85
N GLY A 96 -20.38 -8.48 5.17
CA GLY A 96 -19.37 -9.49 4.81
C GLY A 96 -19.25 -9.73 3.30
N ILE A 97 -20.37 -9.74 2.58
CA ILE A 97 -20.40 -9.97 1.13
C ILE A 97 -19.79 -8.77 0.40
N ASP A 98 -20.20 -7.56 0.78
CA ASP A 98 -19.74 -6.32 0.16
C ASP A 98 -18.25 -6.08 0.47
N PHE A 99 -17.79 -6.48 1.66
CA PHE A 99 -16.37 -6.46 2.00
C PHE A 99 -15.54 -7.45 1.16
N ILE A 100 -16.03 -8.68 0.97
CA ILE A 100 -15.35 -9.66 0.11
C ILE A 100 -15.36 -9.20 -1.35
N ALA A 101 -16.48 -8.63 -1.82
CA ALA A 101 -16.57 -8.07 -3.17
C ALA A 101 -15.57 -6.93 -3.38
N ALA A 102 -15.42 -6.05 -2.38
CA ALA A 102 -14.42 -4.99 -2.40
C ALA A 102 -12.99 -5.54 -2.47
N LEU A 103 -12.67 -6.54 -1.64
CA LEU A 103 -11.36 -7.21 -1.67
C LEU A 103 -11.08 -7.91 -3.00
N ALA A 104 -12.08 -8.57 -3.58
CA ALA A 104 -11.95 -9.25 -4.85
C ALA A 104 -11.74 -8.27 -6.01
N SER A 105 -12.44 -7.13 -6.01
CA SER A 105 -12.29 -6.07 -7.00
C SER A 105 -10.87 -5.49 -7.00
N GLU A 106 -10.30 -5.27 -5.81
CA GLU A 106 -8.98 -4.67 -5.65
C GLU A 106 -7.81 -5.67 -5.69
N ALA A 107 -8.10 -6.97 -5.65
CA ALA A 107 -7.09 -8.02 -5.62
C ALA A 107 -6.04 -7.92 -6.75
N PRO A 108 -6.39 -7.64 -8.01
CA PRO A 108 -5.40 -7.51 -9.08
C PRO A 108 -4.38 -6.38 -8.81
N PHE A 109 -4.86 -5.23 -8.32
CA PHE A 109 -4.01 -4.08 -8.00
C PHE A 109 -3.12 -4.36 -6.80
N LEU A 110 -3.66 -5.01 -5.76
CA LEU A 110 -2.90 -5.45 -4.59
C LEU A 110 -1.81 -6.45 -4.96
N ILE A 111 -2.12 -7.43 -5.82
CA ILE A 111 -1.13 -8.42 -6.29
C ILE A 111 -0.01 -7.72 -7.06
N ILE A 112 -0.33 -6.86 -8.02
CA ILE A 112 0.66 -6.15 -8.83
C ILE A 112 1.54 -5.26 -7.94
N GLY A 113 0.93 -4.47 -7.04
CA GLY A 113 1.63 -3.59 -6.11
C GLY A 113 2.52 -4.36 -5.13
N ALA A 114 2.03 -5.49 -4.61
CA ALA A 114 2.78 -6.36 -3.71
C ALA A 114 3.98 -7.00 -4.41
N LEU A 115 3.79 -7.55 -5.62
CA LEU A 115 4.89 -8.13 -6.41
C LEU A 115 6.01 -7.11 -6.64
N TYR A 116 5.64 -5.90 -7.09
CA TYR A 116 6.59 -4.81 -7.28
C TYR A 116 7.30 -4.42 -5.98
N GLY A 117 6.52 -4.23 -4.90
CA GLY A 117 7.04 -3.79 -3.62
C GLY A 117 7.98 -4.77 -2.95
N TRP A 118 7.59 -6.04 -2.91
CA TRP A 118 8.41 -7.12 -2.36
C TRP A 118 9.66 -7.36 -3.20
N TYR A 119 9.56 -7.30 -4.53
CA TYR A 119 10.73 -7.39 -5.40
C TYR A 119 11.79 -6.34 -5.04
N ILE A 120 11.39 -5.07 -4.88
CA ILE A 120 12.31 -4.00 -4.50
C ILE A 120 12.92 -4.24 -3.11
N PHE A 121 12.09 -4.61 -2.13
CA PHE A 121 12.54 -4.87 -0.77
C PHE A 121 13.58 -6.00 -0.70
N LEU A 122 13.29 -7.12 -1.36
CA LEU A 122 14.17 -8.29 -1.37
C LEU A 122 15.45 -8.03 -2.18
N ASN A 123 15.34 -7.32 -3.31
CA ASN A 123 16.51 -6.93 -4.11
C ASN A 123 17.45 -5.99 -3.33
N ALA A 124 16.90 -5.03 -2.57
CA ALA A 124 17.68 -4.17 -1.69
C ALA A 124 18.39 -4.98 -0.58
N ARG A 125 17.71 -5.97 0.00
CA ARG A 125 18.31 -6.88 1.00
C ARG A 125 19.41 -7.76 0.41
N ALA A 126 19.22 -8.29 -0.79
CA ALA A 126 20.20 -9.14 -1.45
C ALA A 126 21.50 -8.38 -1.74
N LYS A 127 21.40 -7.13 -2.21
CA LYS A 127 22.56 -6.28 -2.51
C LYS A 127 23.33 -5.81 -1.27
N ASN A 128 22.67 -5.70 -0.12
CA ASN A 128 23.27 -5.24 1.13
C ASN A 128 23.85 -6.38 1.99
N LYS A 129 23.78 -7.64 1.54
CA LYS A 129 24.34 -8.77 2.28
C LYS A 129 25.87 -8.74 2.15
N PRO A 130 26.64 -8.64 3.25
CA PRO A 130 28.10 -8.66 3.17
C PRO A 130 28.56 -10.00 2.59
N SER A 131 29.49 -9.96 1.63
CA SER A 131 30.10 -11.16 1.08
C SER A 131 30.73 -12.00 2.19
N LYS A 132 30.44 -13.30 2.20
CA LYS A 132 31.00 -14.26 3.16
C LYS A 132 32.54 -14.31 3.10
N ALA A 133 33.13 -13.86 1.99
CA ALA A 133 34.57 -13.80 1.76
C ALA A 133 35.30 -12.69 2.56
N ARG A 134 34.60 -11.78 3.24
CA ARG A 134 35.19 -10.68 4.03
C ARG A 134 35.05 -10.86 5.55
N ARG A 135 34.74 -12.08 6.01
CA ARG A 135 34.55 -12.45 7.44
C ARG A 135 35.65 -13.37 7.97
N THR A 136 36.65 -13.66 7.16
CA THR A 136 37.85 -14.40 7.56
C THR A 136 39.02 -13.44 7.46
N ASP A 137 39.25 -12.70 8.55
CA ASP A 137 40.52 -12.09 8.96
C ASP A 137 40.44 -11.90 10.48
#